data_AF-A0A2E2T1L6-F1
#
_entry.id   AF-A0A2E2T1L6-F1
#
_cell.length_a   1.000
_cell.length_b   1.000
_cell.length_c   1.000
_cell.angle_alpha   90.00
_cell.angle_beta   90.00
_cell.angle_gamma   90.00
#
_symmetry.space_group_name_H-M   'P 1'
#
loop_
_entity.id
_entity.type
_entity.pdbx_description
1 polymer ?
#
loop_
_entity_poly.entity_id
_entity_poly.type
_entity_poly.pdbx_seq_one_letter_code
_entity_poly.pdbx_strand_id
1 'polypeptide(L)'
;MKPEIEDWILSATGKPLSETPPKRVEFWTVVEGLWSLNEIFRPHFEAIRTIRYRARSEGAADDAILAFVNSGPDAWEDIPQGAWRVLLERHTQMILVACANQAAQQTTVIPASLRDDQLTPYLMLFWLLRMKLPFPAEDRSDYDLPASMLDLPLRQH
;
A
#
# COMPACT_ATOMS: atom_id res chain seq x y z
N MET A 1 -17.89 -2.52 -8.06
CA MET A 1 -17.06 -3.44 -8.86
C MET A 1 -15.63 -2.98 -8.65
N LYS A 2 -14.75 -3.79 -8.06
CA LYS A 2 -13.33 -3.41 -7.89
C LYS A 2 -12.74 -3.34 -9.31
N PRO A 3 -12.14 -2.22 -9.76
CA PRO A 3 -11.51 -2.19 -11.08
C PRO A 3 -10.46 -3.31 -11.12
N GLU A 4 -10.51 -4.12 -12.17
CA GLU A 4 -9.49 -5.13 -12.36
C GLU A 4 -8.18 -4.40 -12.71
N ILE A 5 -7.04 -4.94 -12.26
CA ILE A 5 -5.74 -4.30 -12.51
C ILE A 5 -5.51 -4.09 -14.02
N GLU A 6 -6.11 -4.94 -14.85
CA GLU A 6 -6.11 -4.85 -16.31
C GLU A 6 -6.82 -3.60 -16.83
N ASP A 7 -8.00 -3.26 -16.27
CA ASP A 7 -8.73 -2.04 -16.63
C ASP A 7 -7.91 -0.79 -16.28
N TRP A 8 -7.28 -0.81 -15.10
CA TRP A 8 -6.41 0.29 -14.69
C TRP A 8 -5.19 0.42 -15.60
N ILE A 9 -4.54 -0.70 -15.95
CA ILE A 9 -3.40 -0.70 -16.90
C ILE A 9 -3.83 -0.13 -18.25
N LEU A 10 -4.98 -0.55 -18.78
CA LEU A 10 -5.50 -0.03 -20.04
C LEU A 10 -5.74 1.48 -19.96
N SER A 11 -6.42 1.95 -18.91
CA SER A 11 -6.68 3.37 -18.70
C SER A 11 -5.39 4.19 -18.52
N ALA A 12 -4.39 3.64 -17.82
CA ALA A 12 -3.17 4.35 -17.45
C ALA A 12 -2.16 4.40 -18.61
N THR A 13 -2.05 3.32 -19.38
CA THR A 13 -1.03 3.14 -20.42
C THR A 13 -1.56 3.28 -21.84
N GLY A 14 -2.88 3.26 -22.02
CA GLY A 14 -3.53 3.21 -23.34
C GLY A 14 -3.37 1.87 -24.06
N LYS A 15 -2.81 0.85 -23.38
CA LYS A 15 -2.57 -0.48 -23.93
C LYS A 15 -3.12 -1.56 -23.00
N PRO A 16 -3.76 -2.62 -23.53
CA PRO A 16 -4.17 -3.74 -22.70
C PRO A 16 -2.95 -4.48 -22.14
N LEU A 17 -3.14 -5.23 -21.05
CA LEU A 17 -2.08 -6.06 -20.46
C LEU A 17 -1.51 -7.06 -21.49
N SER A 18 -2.36 -7.61 -22.37
CA SER A 18 -1.95 -8.54 -23.44
C SER A 18 -0.94 -7.96 -24.44
N GLU A 19 -0.91 -6.63 -24.59
CA GLU A 19 0.02 -5.92 -25.48
C GLU A 19 1.19 -5.29 -24.72
N THR A 20 1.25 -5.48 -23.40
CA THR A 20 2.31 -4.94 -22.58
C THR A 20 3.26 -6.06 -22.15
N PRO A 21 4.49 -6.12 -22.71
CA PRO A 21 5.43 -7.15 -22.32
C PRO A 21 5.82 -7.01 -20.85
N PRO A 22 6.09 -8.13 -20.16
CA PRO A 22 6.59 -8.09 -18.79
C PRO A 22 8.02 -7.54 -18.76
N LYS A 23 8.31 -6.69 -17.77
CA LYS A 23 9.64 -6.22 -17.41
C LYS A 23 9.96 -6.68 -16.00
N ARG A 24 11.16 -7.25 -15.81
CA ARG A 24 11.70 -7.54 -14.48
C ARG A 24 12.27 -6.26 -13.89
N VAL A 25 11.94 -6.01 -12.63
CA VAL A 25 12.51 -4.91 -11.86
C VAL A 25 13.17 -5.44 -10.61
N GLU A 26 14.28 -4.79 -10.29
CA GLU A 26 15.09 -5.09 -9.11
C GLU A 26 14.42 -4.57 -7.84
N PHE A 27 14.89 -5.07 -6.71
CA PHE A 27 14.46 -4.68 -5.37
C PHE A 27 14.33 -3.16 -5.20
N TRP A 28 15.36 -2.40 -5.58
CA TRP A 28 15.40 -0.96 -5.35
C TRP A 28 14.28 -0.21 -6.08
N THR A 29 13.93 -0.63 -7.30
CA THR A 29 12.81 -0.04 -8.03
C THR A 29 11.48 -0.25 -7.29
N VAL A 30 11.27 -1.42 -6.69
CA VAL A 30 10.06 -1.71 -5.91
C VAL A 30 10.03 -0.87 -4.63
N VAL A 31 11.16 -0.78 -3.92
CA VAL A 31 11.28 0.03 -2.69
C VAL A 31 11.08 1.51 -2.98
N GLU A 32 11.69 2.05 -4.03
CA GLU A 32 11.52 3.44 -4.48
C GLU A 32 10.06 3.72 -4.81
N GLY A 33 9.40 2.81 -5.54
CA GLY A 33 7.98 2.92 -5.86
C GLY A 33 7.07 2.93 -4.63
N LEU A 34 7.45 2.27 -3.54
CA LEU A 34 6.68 2.30 -2.28
C LEU A 34 7.15 3.35 -1.28
N TRP A 35 8.30 3.99 -1.52
CA TRP A 35 8.86 4.95 -0.60
C TRP A 35 7.96 6.17 -0.41
N SER A 36 7.25 6.59 -1.47
CA SER A 36 6.28 7.68 -1.41
C SER A 36 5.20 7.47 -0.35
N LEU A 37 4.82 6.21 -0.07
CA LEU A 37 3.86 5.89 0.99
C LEU A 37 4.41 6.15 2.39
N ASN A 38 5.74 6.06 2.59
CA ASN A 38 6.35 6.39 3.89
C ASN A 38 6.07 7.83 4.29
N GLU A 39 6.08 8.77 3.34
CA GLU A 39 5.78 10.18 3.64
C GLU A 39 4.32 10.40 4.05
N ILE A 40 3.40 9.57 3.54
CA ILE A 40 1.99 9.59 3.91
C ILE A 40 1.77 8.99 5.30
N PHE A 41 2.46 7.89 5.62
CA PHE A 41 2.35 7.25 6.94
C PHE A 41 3.08 8.05 8.04
N ARG A 42 4.20 8.70 7.72
CA ARG A 42 5.08 9.39 8.68
C ARG A 42 4.34 10.28 9.69
N PRO A 43 3.45 11.21 9.30
CA PRO A 43 2.76 12.07 10.25
C PRO A 43 1.82 11.31 11.20
N HIS A 44 1.36 10.12 10.81
CA HIS A 44 0.39 9.33 11.56
C HIS A 44 1.00 8.08 12.19
N PHE A 45 2.27 7.77 11.94
CA PHE A 45 2.87 6.46 12.22
C PHE A 45 2.72 6.03 13.68
N GLU A 46 3.02 6.92 14.61
CA GLU A 46 2.90 6.68 16.04
C GLU A 46 1.45 6.38 16.45
N ALA A 47 0.49 7.16 15.94
CA ALA A 47 -0.92 6.92 16.23
C ALA A 47 -1.46 5.64 15.59
N ILE A 48 -1.04 5.33 14.35
CA ILE A 48 -1.54 4.16 13.62
C ILE A 48 -0.99 2.86 14.21
N ARG A 49 0.29 2.83 14.63
CA ARG A 49 0.92 1.58 15.13
C ARG A 49 0.30 1.08 16.43
N THR A 50 -0.37 1.92 17.21
CA THR A 50 -1.07 1.55 18.45
C THR A 50 -2.52 1.10 18.20
N ILE A 51 -3.00 1.17 16.95
CA ILE A 51 -4.31 0.63 16.62
C ILE A 51 -4.20 -0.88 16.48
N ARG A 52 -5.09 -1.63 17.13
CA ARG A 52 -5.16 -3.07 16.96
C ARG A 52 -5.59 -3.42 15.53
N TYR A 53 -4.85 -4.32 14.87
CA TYR A 53 -5.24 -4.84 13.57
C TYR A 53 -6.58 -5.59 13.67
N ARG A 54 -7.50 -5.32 12.74
CA ARG A 54 -8.81 -5.99 12.67
C ARG A 54 -9.14 -6.33 11.22
N ALA A 55 -9.32 -7.61 10.90
CA ALA A 55 -9.65 -8.07 9.55
C ALA A 55 -10.91 -7.41 8.95
N ARG A 56 -11.89 -7.03 9.80
CA ARG A 56 -13.09 -6.29 9.35
C ARG A 56 -12.78 -4.93 8.72
N SER A 57 -11.60 -4.37 8.97
CA SER A 57 -11.16 -3.09 8.41
C SER A 57 -10.49 -3.24 7.05
N GLU A 58 -10.23 -4.46 6.57
CA GLU A 58 -9.56 -4.70 5.29
C GLU A 58 -10.37 -4.17 4.10
N GLY A 59 -11.70 -4.24 4.15
CA GLY A 59 -12.55 -3.67 3.10
C GLY A 59 -12.36 -2.17 2.95
N ALA A 60 -12.29 -1.43 4.07
CA ALA A 60 -12.04 0.01 4.05
C ALA A 60 -10.63 0.35 3.57
N ALA A 61 -9.64 -0.50 3.85
CA ALA A 61 -8.28 -0.35 3.30
C ALA A 61 -8.24 -0.59 1.78
N ASP A 62 -8.99 -1.56 1.28
CA ASP A 62 -9.14 -1.79 -0.16
C ASP A 62 -9.77 -0.57 -0.85
N ASP A 63 -10.85 -0.03 -0.27
CA ASP A 63 -11.51 1.17 -0.80
C ASP A 63 -10.58 2.38 -0.80
N ALA A 64 -9.76 2.54 0.25
CA ALA A 64 -8.76 3.60 0.33
C ALA A 64 -7.68 3.45 -0.76
N ILE A 65 -7.19 2.24 -1.05
CA ILE A 65 -6.23 2.01 -2.15
C ILE A 65 -6.85 2.41 -3.49
N LEU A 66 -8.10 2.01 -3.74
CA LEU A 66 -8.80 2.37 -4.97
C LEU A 66 -9.00 3.88 -5.09
N ALA A 67 -9.35 4.56 -4.00
CA ALA A 67 -9.49 6.01 -4.00
C ALA A 67 -8.15 6.71 -4.27
N PHE A 68 -7.06 6.24 -3.66
CA PHE A 68 -5.71 6.75 -3.91
C PHE A 68 -5.31 6.64 -5.38
N VAL A 69 -5.53 5.47 -5.98
CA VAL A 69 -5.15 5.21 -7.37
C VAL A 69 -5.93 6.09 -8.35
N ASN A 70 -7.17 6.45 -8.02
CA ASN A 70 -8.05 7.24 -8.88
C ASN A 70 -7.92 8.76 -8.67
N SER A 71 -7.63 9.19 -7.44
CA SER A 71 -7.73 10.60 -7.04
C SER A 71 -6.47 11.15 -6.39
N GLY A 72 -5.44 10.33 -6.19
CA GLY A 72 -4.17 10.72 -5.59
C GLY A 72 -4.14 10.61 -4.06
N PRO A 73 -3.05 11.05 -3.43
CA PRO A 73 -2.78 10.87 -2.00
C PRO A 73 -3.81 11.54 -1.08
N ASP A 74 -4.40 12.66 -1.51
CA ASP A 74 -5.39 13.42 -0.74
C ASP A 74 -6.64 12.57 -0.41
N ALA A 75 -6.87 11.49 -1.17
CA ALA A 75 -7.94 10.52 -0.89
C ALA A 75 -7.79 9.82 0.47
N TRP A 76 -6.61 9.88 1.10
CA TRP A 76 -6.34 9.28 2.41
C TRP A 76 -6.52 10.24 3.59
N GLU A 77 -6.79 11.54 3.36
CA GLU A 77 -6.92 12.54 4.43
C GLU A 77 -7.95 12.16 5.50
N ASP A 78 -8.99 11.41 5.13
CA ASP A 78 -10.17 11.17 5.97
C ASP A 78 -10.59 9.68 6.06
N ILE A 79 -9.66 8.75 5.85
CA ILE A 79 -9.97 7.31 5.93
C ILE A 79 -10.07 6.83 7.39
N PRO A 80 -10.85 5.77 7.67
CA PRO A 80 -10.99 5.23 9.03
C PRO A 80 -9.65 4.77 9.63
N GLN A 81 -9.49 4.96 10.94
CA GLN A 81 -8.34 4.47 11.72
C GLN A 81 -7.98 2.99 11.47
N GLY A 82 -9.00 2.13 11.38
CA GLY A 82 -8.79 0.72 11.08
C GLY A 82 -8.18 0.48 9.69
N ALA A 83 -8.55 1.29 8.69
CA ALA A 83 -8.00 1.21 7.33
C ALA A 83 -6.53 1.63 7.33
N TRP A 84 -6.20 2.74 7.99
CA TRP A 84 -4.82 3.17 8.22
C TRP A 84 -3.95 2.05 8.80
N ARG A 85 -4.44 1.35 9.84
CA ARG A 85 -3.71 0.26 10.47
C ARG A 85 -3.44 -0.91 9.52
N VAL A 86 -4.44 -1.29 8.72
CA VAL A 86 -4.29 -2.35 7.71
C VAL A 86 -3.31 -1.94 6.62
N LEU A 87 -3.38 -0.70 6.14
CA LEU A 87 -2.49 -0.17 5.10
C LEU A 87 -1.04 -0.15 5.58
N LEU A 88 -0.80 0.31 6.81
CA LEU A 88 0.53 0.27 7.43
C LEU A 88 1.06 -1.18 7.51
N GLU A 89 0.23 -2.13 7.95
CA GLU A 89 0.63 -3.54 8.05
C GLU A 89 1.00 -4.12 6.70
N ARG A 90 0.15 -3.92 5.68
CA ARG A 90 0.40 -4.41 4.31
C ARG A 90 1.66 -3.80 3.75
N HIS A 91 1.87 -2.49 3.95
CA HIS A 91 3.09 -1.80 3.52
C HIS A 91 4.35 -2.39 4.19
N THR A 92 4.37 -2.52 5.51
CA THR A 92 5.51 -3.10 6.26
C THR A 92 5.81 -4.52 5.80
N GLN A 93 4.79 -5.37 5.68
CA GLN A 93 4.98 -6.75 5.24
C GLN A 93 5.38 -6.83 3.76
N MET A 94 4.96 -5.89 2.90
CA MET A 94 5.43 -5.84 1.51
C MET A 94 6.93 -5.54 1.48
N ILE A 95 7.40 -4.53 2.23
CA ILE A 95 8.85 -4.24 2.30
C ILE A 95 9.63 -5.48 2.75
N LEU A 96 9.12 -6.23 3.72
CA LEU A 96 9.71 -7.51 4.13
C LEU A 96 9.75 -8.55 2.99
N VAL A 97 8.66 -8.68 2.22
CA VAL A 97 8.61 -9.56 1.05
C VAL A 97 9.61 -9.13 -0.03
N ALA A 98 9.73 -7.84 -0.32
CA ALA A 98 10.75 -7.34 -1.26
C ALA A 98 12.17 -7.69 -0.80
N CYS A 99 12.48 -7.51 0.50
CA CYS A 99 13.78 -7.91 1.06
C CYS A 99 14.02 -9.42 0.92
N ALA A 100 13.00 -10.24 1.19
CA ALA A 100 13.09 -11.69 1.04
C ALA A 100 13.33 -12.12 -0.42
N ASN A 101 12.62 -11.50 -1.37
CA ASN A 101 12.81 -11.74 -2.80
C ASN A 101 14.23 -11.36 -3.22
N GLN A 102 14.76 -10.22 -2.75
CA GLN A 102 16.14 -9.83 -3.02
C GLN A 102 17.14 -10.87 -2.50
N ALA A 103 16.97 -11.33 -1.25
CA ALA A 103 17.84 -12.35 -0.65
C ALA A 103 17.79 -13.68 -1.44
N ALA A 104 16.63 -14.00 -2.01
CA ALA A 104 16.43 -15.17 -2.86
C ALA A 104 16.81 -14.94 -4.35
N GLN A 105 17.36 -13.78 -4.71
CA GLN A 105 17.70 -13.39 -6.09
C GLN A 105 16.49 -13.46 -7.04
N GLN A 106 15.30 -13.16 -6.52
CA GLN A 106 14.05 -13.07 -7.27
C GLN A 106 13.75 -11.61 -7.62
N THR A 107 13.21 -11.40 -8.82
CA THR A 107 12.82 -10.08 -9.34
C THR A 107 11.31 -9.95 -9.38
N THR A 108 10.81 -8.73 -9.25
CA THR A 108 9.37 -8.45 -9.42
C THR A 108 9.08 -8.24 -10.91
N VAL A 109 7.94 -8.73 -11.39
CA VAL A 109 7.52 -8.56 -12.78
C VAL A 109 6.43 -7.49 -12.84
N ILE A 110 6.64 -6.48 -13.67
CA ILE A 110 5.69 -5.38 -13.92
C ILE A 110 5.45 -5.21 -15.42
N PRO A 111 4.35 -4.57 -15.85
CA PRO A 111 4.14 -4.22 -17.24
C PRO A 111 5.18 -3.18 -17.72
N ALA A 112 5.85 -3.44 -18.85
CA ALA A 112 6.93 -2.59 -19.36
C ALA A 112 6.46 -1.20 -19.87
N SER A 113 5.16 -1.02 -20.10
CA SER A 113 4.58 0.24 -20.57
C SER A 113 4.33 1.24 -19.44
N LEU A 114 4.53 0.85 -18.18
CA LEU A 114 4.39 1.75 -17.04
C LEU A 114 5.45 2.84 -17.08
N ARG A 115 4.99 4.08 -16.91
CA ARG A 115 5.85 5.23 -16.61
C ARG A 115 6.19 5.26 -15.12
N ASP A 116 7.21 6.04 -14.76
CA ASP A 116 7.69 6.11 -13.38
C ASP A 116 6.60 6.63 -12.41
N ASP A 117 5.76 7.58 -12.83
CA ASP A 117 4.62 8.11 -12.07
C ASP A 117 3.51 7.06 -11.82
N GLN A 118 3.55 5.94 -12.54
CA GLN A 118 2.55 4.87 -12.48
C GLN A 118 3.00 3.67 -11.65
N LEU A 119 4.25 3.67 -11.20
CA LEU A 119 4.82 2.55 -10.45
C LEU A 119 4.15 2.40 -9.08
N THR A 120 4.00 3.48 -8.30
CA THR A 120 3.35 3.42 -6.98
C THR A 120 1.90 2.91 -7.09
N PRO A 121 1.01 3.50 -7.92
CA PRO A 121 -0.35 3.00 -8.07
C PRO A 121 -0.42 1.53 -8.51
N TYR A 122 0.45 1.11 -9.44
CA TYR A 122 0.51 -0.29 -9.87
C TYR A 122 0.90 -1.22 -8.72
N LEU A 123 1.94 -0.88 -7.95
CA LEU A 123 2.38 -1.69 -6.82
C LEU A 123 1.30 -1.75 -5.73
N MET A 124 0.55 -0.67 -5.49
CA MET A 124 -0.58 -0.69 -4.57
C MET A 124 -1.68 -1.63 -5.02
N LEU A 125 -2.07 -1.60 -6.30
CA LEU A 125 -3.09 -2.51 -6.85
C LEU A 125 -2.62 -3.97 -6.88
N PHE A 126 -1.38 -4.21 -7.28
CA PHE A 126 -0.84 -5.56 -7.46
C PHE A 126 -0.51 -6.22 -6.13
N TRP A 127 0.23 -5.53 -5.26
CA TRP A 127 0.70 -6.06 -3.99
C TRP A 127 -0.28 -5.81 -2.86
N LEU A 128 -0.69 -4.55 -2.62
CA LEU A 128 -1.40 -4.20 -1.39
C LEU A 128 -2.90 -4.52 -1.44
N LEU A 129 -3.58 -4.27 -2.56
CA LEU A 129 -5.02 -4.48 -2.68
C LEU A 129 -5.40 -5.97 -2.61
N ARG A 130 -4.53 -6.84 -3.11
CA ARG A 130 -4.76 -8.30 -3.13
C ARG A 130 -4.01 -9.03 -2.01
N MET A 131 -3.38 -8.30 -1.10
CA MET A 131 -2.52 -8.89 -0.08
C MET A 131 -3.33 -9.73 0.89
N LYS A 132 -3.10 -11.03 0.89
CA LYS A 132 -3.24 -11.84 2.09
C LYS A 132 -1.95 -11.70 2.86
N LEU A 133 -2.02 -11.22 4.11
CA LEU A 133 -0.81 -11.00 4.92
C LEU A 133 0.02 -12.31 5.00
N PRO A 134 1.28 -12.30 4.56
CA PRO A 134 2.15 -13.47 4.64
C PRO A 134 2.51 -13.83 6.09
N PHE A 135 2.48 -12.85 7.00
CA PHE A 135 2.75 -13.03 8.42
C PHE A 135 1.58 -12.52 9.28
N PRO A 136 1.36 -13.08 10.48
CA PRO A 136 0.38 -12.54 11.42
C PRO A 136 0.66 -11.06 11.72
N ALA A 137 -0.38 -10.24 11.79
CA ALA A 137 -0.24 -8.83 12.15
C ALA A 137 0.26 -8.71 13.60
N GLU A 138 1.23 -7.82 13.82
CA GLU A 138 1.75 -7.57 15.16
C GLU A 138 0.76 -6.72 15.97
N ASP A 139 0.46 -7.14 17.20
CA ASP A 139 -0.38 -6.38 18.11
C ASP A 139 0.48 -5.48 18.99
N ARG A 140 0.33 -4.17 18.81
CA ARG A 140 1.06 -3.15 19.57
C ARG A 140 0.08 -2.17 20.23
N SER A 141 -1.17 -2.58 20.44
CA SER A 141 -2.20 -1.69 20.97
C SER A 141 -1.99 -1.26 22.41
N ASP A 142 -1.17 -2.01 23.15
CA ASP A 142 -0.88 -1.73 24.56
C ASP A 142 0.26 -0.71 24.73
N TYR A 143 0.75 -0.12 23.63
CA TYR A 143 1.81 0.87 23.67
C TYR A 143 1.25 2.27 23.96
N ASP A 144 1.67 2.86 25.08
CA ASP A 144 1.28 4.23 25.45
C ASP A 144 1.94 5.27 24.55
N LEU A 145 1.13 6.20 24.02
CA LEU A 145 1.62 7.34 23.26
C LEU A 145 1.99 8.51 24.20
N PRO A 146 3.08 9.24 23.91
CA PRO A 146 3.38 10.48 24.61
C PRO A 146 2.21 11.47 24.50
N ALA A 147 1.85 12.14 25.61
CA ALA A 147 0.69 13.04 25.68
C ALA A 147 0.71 14.19 24.64
N SER A 148 1.87 14.55 24.10
CA SER A 148 2.04 15.57 23.06
C SER A 148 1.60 15.13 21.65
N MET A 149 1.14 13.89 21.45
CA MET A 149 0.75 13.34 20.13
C MET A 149 -0.76 13.10 19.96
N LEU A 150 -1.58 13.45 20.96
CA LEU A 150 -3.02 13.15 20.96
C LEU A 150 -3.84 13.96 19.93
N ASP A 151 -3.25 14.98 19.30
CA ASP A 151 -3.94 15.92 18.40
C ASP A 151 -3.93 15.54 16.90
N LEU A 152 -3.45 14.34 16.54
CA LEU A 152 -3.45 13.90 15.13
C LEU A 152 -4.87 13.49 14.69
N PRO A 153 -5.42 14.07 13.61
CA PRO A 153 -6.79 13.79 13.17
C PRO A 153 -6.83 12.43 12.46
N LEU A 154 -7.01 11.36 13.22
CA LEU A 154 -7.45 10.08 12.69
C LEU A 154 -8.89 9.86 13.15
N ARG A 155 -9.85 9.66 12.23
CA ARG A 155 -11.25 9.47 12.63
C ARG A 155 -11.45 8.20 13.47
N GLN A 156 -11.96 8.40 14.68
CA GLN A 156 -12.51 7.33 15.52
C GLN A 156 -13.93 7.03 15.02
N HIS A 157 -14.17 5.79 14.59
CA HIS A 157 -15.51 5.26 14.28
C HIS A 157 -15.76 4.02 15.14
#